data_AF-A0A0R3TG77-F1
#
_entry.id   AF-A0A0R3TG77-F1
#
_cell.length_a   1.000
_cell.length_b   1.000
_cell.length_c   1.000
_cell.angle_alpha   90.00
_cell.angle_beta   90.00
_cell.angle_gamma   90.00
#
_symmetry.space_group_name_H-M   'P 1'
#
loop_
_entity.id
_entity.type
_entity.pdbx_description
1 polymer ?
#
loop_
_entity_poly.entity_id
_entity_poly.type
_entity_poly.pdbx_seq_one_letter_code
_entity_poly.pdbx_strand_id
1 'polypeptide(L)'
;LNDYMYQALMGDRHDFVKIFLEQGFSLEEFLTVYMLEKLYTDQLKNMSSKVAIFNKMWEYHRSHRASKVTLRDVGKVIKSLVGDFYHPLYLSKEFQQKLAPEKSDLAGELSSSI
;
A
#
# COMPACT_ATOMS: atom_id res chain seq x y z
N LEU A 1 -5.21 4.31 19.49
CA LEU A 1 -6.41 4.00 18.68
C LEU A 1 -6.05 3.34 17.35
N ASN A 2 -5.00 3.82 16.65
CA ASN A 2 -4.50 3.24 15.40
C ASN A 2 -4.20 1.73 15.50
N ASP A 3 -3.55 1.28 16.58
CA ASP A 3 -3.29 -0.15 16.77
C ASP A 3 -4.58 -0.97 16.89
N TYR A 4 -5.61 -0.44 17.56
CA TYR A 4 -6.90 -1.12 17.68
C TYR A 4 -7.64 -1.19 16.34
N MET A 5 -7.64 -0.10 15.55
CA MET A 5 -8.18 -0.12 14.19
C MET A 5 -7.42 -1.13 13.32
N TYR A 6 -6.09 -1.13 13.38
CA TYR A 6 -5.25 -2.09 12.68
C TYR A 6 -5.60 -3.54 13.05
N GLN A 7 -5.71 -3.86 14.35
CA GLN A 7 -6.07 -5.21 14.79
C GLN A 7 -7.50 -5.60 14.37
N ALA A 8 -8.44 -4.64 14.41
CA ALA A 8 -9.81 -4.87 13.95
C ALA A 8 -9.86 -5.20 12.45
N LEU A 9 -9.10 -4.47 11.62
CA LEU A 9 -8.97 -4.75 10.19
C LEU A 9 -8.27 -6.08 9.94
N MET A 10 -7.20 -6.39 10.68
CA MET A 10 -6.47 -7.65 10.53
C MET A 10 -7.30 -8.88 10.91
N GLY A 11 -8.15 -8.75 11.92
CA GLY A 11 -9.01 -9.82 12.43
C GLY A 11 -10.40 -9.88 11.81
N ASP A 12 -10.66 -9.15 10.72
CA ASP A 12 -11.97 -9.06 10.05
C ASP A 12 -13.12 -8.69 11.02
N ARG A 13 -12.82 -7.83 12.00
CA ARG A 13 -13.72 -7.47 13.10
C ARG A 13 -14.57 -6.25 12.71
N HIS A 14 -15.51 -6.47 11.80
CA HIS A 14 -16.39 -5.44 11.26
C HIS A 14 -17.06 -4.55 12.33
N ASP A 15 -17.59 -5.13 13.40
CA ASP A 15 -18.32 -4.37 14.43
C ASP A 15 -17.43 -3.34 15.14
N PHE A 16 -16.16 -3.69 15.40
CA PHE A 16 -15.19 -2.75 15.98
C PHE A 16 -14.81 -1.64 15.02
N VAL A 17 -14.60 -1.97 13.74
CA VAL A 17 -14.33 -0.96 12.71
C VAL A 17 -15.48 0.03 12.64
N LYS A 18 -16.73 -0.46 12.61
CA LYS A 18 -17.93 0.39 12.62
C LYS A 18 -17.97 1.31 13.84
N ILE A 19 -17.77 0.77 15.04
CA ILE A 19 -17.73 1.56 16.27
C ILE A 19 -16.66 2.64 16.20
N PHE A 20 -15.45 2.34 15.74
CA PHE A 20 -14.39 3.34 15.64
C PHE A 20 -14.75 4.48 14.69
N LEU A 21 -15.33 4.17 13.53
CA LEU A 21 -15.78 5.19 12.58
C LEU A 21 -16.90 6.06 13.17
N GLU A 22 -17.87 5.46 13.87
CA GLU A 22 -18.93 6.18 14.57
C GLU A 22 -18.41 7.11 15.67
N GLN A 23 -17.28 6.76 16.30
CA GLN A 23 -16.61 7.60 17.30
C GLN A 23 -15.65 8.64 16.69
N GLY A 24 -15.68 8.84 15.37
CA GLY A 24 -14.90 9.88 14.69
C GLY A 24 -13.46 9.48 14.35
N PHE A 25 -13.15 8.17 14.30
CA PHE A 25 -11.83 7.72 13.84
C PHE A 25 -11.57 8.16 12.39
N SER A 26 -10.51 8.93 12.16
CA SER A 26 -10.12 9.39 10.83
C SER A 26 -9.39 8.29 10.05
N LEU A 27 -10.04 7.73 9.03
CA LEU A 27 -9.37 6.83 8.08
C LEU A 27 -8.35 7.56 7.21
N GLU A 28 -8.56 8.85 6.95
CA GLU A 28 -7.64 9.66 6.13
C GLU A 28 -6.28 9.79 6.81
N GLU A 29 -6.26 10.06 8.12
CA GLU A 29 -5.03 10.14 8.90
C GLU A 29 -4.40 8.76 9.12
N PHE A 30 -5.22 7.73 9.27
CA PHE A 30 -4.75 6.37 9.54
C PHE A 30 -4.17 5.67 8.31
N LEU A 31 -4.81 5.78 7.15
CA LEU A 31 -4.45 5.06 5.91
C LEU A 31 -3.32 5.75 5.15
N THR A 32 -2.20 5.95 5.84
CA THR A 32 -0.94 6.31 5.20
C THR A 32 -0.47 5.21 4.24
N VAL A 33 0.42 5.57 3.32
CA VAL A 33 1.08 4.61 2.41
C VAL A 33 1.72 3.46 3.20
N TYR A 34 2.46 3.80 4.26
CA TYR A 34 3.08 2.81 5.14
C TYR A 34 2.03 1.87 5.75
N MET A 35 0.91 2.41 6.25
CA MET A 35 -0.13 1.61 6.89
C MET A 35 -0.79 0.66 5.89
N LEU A 36 -1.07 1.12 4.66
CA LEU A 36 -1.63 0.27 3.61
C LEU A 36 -0.66 -0.86 3.21
N GLU A 37 0.62 -0.54 2.97
CA GLU A 37 1.63 -1.57 2.66
C GLU A 37 1.78 -2.59 3.80
N LYS A 38 1.73 -2.12 5.05
CA LYS A 38 1.75 -2.97 6.23
C LYS A 38 0.53 -3.90 6.28
N LEU A 39 -0.68 -3.37 6.08
CA LEU A 39 -1.91 -4.17 6.04
C LEU A 39 -1.85 -5.25 4.95
N TYR A 40 -1.44 -4.92 3.73
CA TYR A 40 -1.27 -5.92 2.67
C TYR A 40 -0.23 -6.98 3.01
N THR A 41 0.94 -6.55 3.52
CA THR A 41 2.04 -7.46 3.87
C THR A 41 1.67 -8.39 5.01
N ASP A 42 1.04 -7.88 6.06
CA ASP A 42 0.67 -8.68 7.22
C ASP A 42 -0.52 -9.59 6.90
N GLN A 43 -1.45 -9.18 6.03
CA GLN A 43 -2.55 -10.05 5.56
C GLN A 43 -2.06 -11.26 4.75
N LEU A 44 -0.92 -11.16 4.06
CA LEU A 44 -0.32 -12.31 3.38
C LEU A 44 0.00 -13.48 4.32
N LYS A 45 0.24 -13.19 5.61
CA LYS A 45 0.52 -14.20 6.64
C LYS A 45 -0.72 -14.99 7.05
N ASN A 46 -1.92 -14.47 6.77
CA ASN A 46 -3.19 -15.05 7.23
C ASN A 46 -3.74 -16.18 6.33
N MET A 47 -3.01 -16.60 5.27
CA MET A 47 -3.21 -17.82 4.45
C MET A 47 -4.67 -18.14 4.03
N SER A 48 -5.53 -17.15 3.87
CA SER A 48 -6.89 -17.35 3.33
C SER A 48 -6.85 -17.63 1.82
N SER A 49 -7.93 -18.18 1.24
CA SER A 49 -7.99 -18.48 -0.19
C SER A 49 -7.85 -17.24 -1.09
N LYS A 50 -8.44 -16.10 -0.68
CA LYS A 50 -8.27 -14.80 -1.36
C LYS A 50 -6.81 -14.32 -1.30
N VAL A 51 -6.18 -14.49 -0.13
CA VAL A 51 -4.77 -14.15 0.09
C VAL A 51 -3.85 -15.03 -0.76
N ALA A 52 -4.16 -16.31 -0.94
CA ALA A 52 -3.35 -17.21 -1.76
C ALA A 52 -3.30 -16.79 -3.25
N ILE A 53 -4.44 -16.37 -3.81
CA ILE A 53 -4.51 -15.86 -5.19
C ILE A 53 -3.70 -14.56 -5.31
N PHE A 54 -3.93 -13.63 -4.39
CA PHE A 54 -3.19 -12.37 -4.36
C PHE A 54 -1.68 -12.62 -4.22
N ASN A 55 -1.27 -13.51 -3.32
CA ASN A 55 0.14 -13.86 -3.08
C ASN A 55 0.79 -14.38 -4.37
N LYS A 56 0.14 -15.30 -5.09
CA LYS A 56 0.68 -15.83 -6.34
C LYS A 56 0.85 -14.75 -7.42
N MET A 57 -0.10 -13.83 -7.53
CA MET A 57 0.00 -12.72 -8.48
C MET A 57 1.04 -11.69 -8.03
N TRP A 58 1.16 -11.44 -6.72
CA TRP A 58 2.16 -10.56 -6.16
C TRP A 58 3.57 -11.12 -6.38
N GLU A 59 3.80 -12.40 -6.13
CA GLU A 59 5.07 -13.10 -6.44
C GLU A 59 5.49 -12.95 -7.90
N TYR A 60 4.54 -12.94 -8.83
CA TYR A 60 4.81 -12.70 -10.26
C TYR A 60 5.23 -11.25 -10.57
N HIS A 61 4.68 -10.28 -9.84
CA HIS A 61 4.87 -8.85 -10.11
C HIS A 61 5.96 -8.19 -9.26
N ARG A 62 6.33 -8.78 -8.11
CA ARG A 62 7.27 -8.21 -7.14
C ARG A 62 8.70 -8.26 -7.66
N SER A 63 9.51 -7.33 -7.19
CA SER A 63 10.96 -7.43 -7.35
C SER A 63 11.49 -8.60 -6.51
N HIS A 64 12.45 -9.37 -7.04
CA HIS A 64 13.06 -10.50 -6.30
C HIS A 64 13.66 -10.09 -4.94
N ARG A 65 13.98 -8.81 -4.75
CA ARG A 65 14.52 -8.26 -3.49
C ARG A 65 13.46 -7.68 -2.55
N ALA A 66 12.20 -7.64 -2.94
CA ALA A 66 11.15 -7.06 -2.11
C ALA A 66 10.73 -8.04 -1.00
N SER A 67 10.93 -7.63 0.25
CA SER A 67 10.50 -8.35 1.45
C SER A 67 9.11 -7.94 1.95
N LYS A 68 8.55 -6.86 1.38
CA LYS A 68 7.24 -6.29 1.72
C LYS A 68 6.43 -6.00 0.47
N VAL A 69 5.11 -6.02 0.59
CA VAL A 69 4.19 -5.61 -0.48
C VAL A 69 4.27 -4.10 -0.66
N THR A 70 4.43 -3.65 -1.91
CA THR A 70 4.35 -2.23 -2.25
C THR A 70 3.01 -1.90 -2.88
N LEU A 71 2.52 -0.66 -2.73
CA LEU A 71 1.28 -0.24 -3.41
C LEU A 71 1.39 -0.32 -4.93
N ARG A 72 2.60 -0.15 -5.48
CA ARG A 72 2.86 -0.35 -6.91
C ARG A 72 2.59 -1.78 -7.33
N ASP A 73 3.02 -2.77 -6.55
CA ASP A 73 2.75 -4.18 -6.86
C ASP A 73 1.27 -4.51 -6.72
N VAL A 74 0.58 -3.96 -5.70
CA VAL A 74 -0.88 -4.05 -5.57
C VAL A 74 -1.57 -3.51 -6.84
N GLY A 75 -1.11 -2.37 -7.35
CA GLY A 75 -1.63 -1.79 -8.59
C GLY A 75 -1.51 -2.72 -9.80
N LYS A 76 -0.37 -3.42 -9.95
CA LYS A 76 -0.17 -4.40 -11.02
C LYS A 76 -1.09 -5.62 -10.87
N VAL A 77 -1.27 -6.10 -9.64
CA VAL A 77 -2.19 -7.21 -9.34
C VAL A 77 -3.62 -6.81 -9.72
N ILE A 78 -4.09 -5.63 -9.29
CA ILE A 78 -5.43 -5.14 -9.64
C ILE A 78 -5.56 -4.99 -11.16
N LYS A 79 -4.58 -4.42 -11.87
CA LYS A 79 -4.62 -4.33 -13.33
C LYS A 79 -4.75 -5.71 -13.99
N SER A 80 -4.02 -6.71 -13.49
CA SER A 80 -4.07 -8.08 -14.02
C SER A 80 -5.43 -8.74 -13.80
N LEU A 81 -6.11 -8.39 -12.70
CA LEU A 81 -7.45 -8.90 -12.38
C LEU A 81 -8.56 -8.23 -13.19
N VAL A 82 -8.48 -6.91 -13.38
CA VAL A 82 -9.53 -6.11 -14.02
C VAL A 82 -9.37 -6.05 -15.54
N GLY A 83 -8.13 -6.08 -16.04
CA GLY A 83 -7.80 -6.02 -17.46
C GLY A 83 -7.13 -4.71 -17.91
N ASP A 84 -6.68 -4.69 -19.16
CA ASP A 84 -5.75 -3.67 -19.67
C ASP A 84 -6.33 -2.26 -19.80
N PHE A 85 -7.66 -2.13 -19.90
CA PHE A 85 -8.35 -0.84 -19.98
C PHE A 85 -8.50 -0.15 -18.63
N TYR A 86 -8.25 -0.86 -17.52
CA TYR A 86 -8.25 -0.26 -16.19
C TYR A 86 -6.91 0.42 -15.91
N HIS A 87 -6.99 1.64 -15.36
CA HIS A 87 -5.85 2.46 -14.97
C HIS A 87 -5.81 2.55 -13.44
N PRO A 88 -5.05 1.69 -12.73
CA PRO A 88 -5.04 1.68 -11.28
C PRO A 88 -4.45 2.96 -10.71
N LEU A 89 -5.08 3.51 -9.67
CA LEU A 89 -4.59 4.66 -8.91
C LEU A 89 -3.10 4.52 -8.54
N TYR A 90 -2.71 3.36 -8.01
CA TYR A 90 -1.35 3.12 -7.57
C TYR A 90 -0.32 3.06 -8.70
N LEU A 91 -0.72 2.98 -9.97
CA LEU A 91 0.17 3.04 -11.12
C LEU A 91 0.17 4.41 -11.81
N SER A 92 -0.70 5.34 -11.39
CA SER A 92 -0.75 6.70 -11.92
C SER A 92 0.55 7.46 -11.65
N LYS A 93 0.92 8.37 -12.55
CA LYS A 93 2.14 9.17 -12.40
C LYS A 93 2.02 10.08 -11.19
N GLU A 94 0.85 10.66 -10.98
CA GLU A 94 0.52 11.56 -9.88
C GLU A 94 0.72 10.87 -8.53
N PHE A 95 0.24 9.63 -8.39
CA PHE A 95 0.42 8.87 -7.15
C PHE A 95 1.89 8.48 -6.93
N GLN A 96 2.58 8.02 -7.98
CA GLN A 96 3.99 7.62 -7.89
C GLN A 96 4.92 8.80 -7.58
N GLN A 97 4.60 10.01 -8.06
CA GLN A 97 5.34 11.23 -7.71
C GLN A 97 5.16 11.61 -6.24
N LYS A 98 3.94 11.47 -5.69
CA LYS A 98 3.69 11.68 -4.26
C LYS A 98 4.43 10.69 -3.35
N LEU A 99 4.79 9.52 -3.88
CA LEU A 99 5.54 8.48 -3.17
C LEU A 99 7.05 8.63 -3.27
N ALA A 100 7.55 9.33 -4.30
CA ALA A 100 8.98 9.52 -4.46
C ALA A 100 9.49 10.35 -3.27
N PRO A 101 10.58 9.94 -2.60
CA PRO A 101 11.23 10.85 -1.67
C PRO A 101 11.56 12.12 -2.45
N GLU A 102 11.22 13.29 -1.88
CA GLU A 102 11.64 14.58 -2.42
C GLU A 102 13.11 14.44 -2.83
N LYS A 103 13.40 14.68 -4.11
CA LYS A 103 14.78 14.73 -4.56
C LYS A 103 15.40 15.88 -3.78
N SER A 104 16.20 15.56 -2.78
CA SER A 104 16.95 16.56 -2.06
C SER A 104 17.78 17.35 -3.07
N ASP A 105 17.72 18.67 -2.97
CA ASP A 105 18.35 19.66 -3.85
C ASP A 105 19.90 19.64 -3.83
N LEU A 106 20.53 18.47 -3.63
CA LEU A 106 21.98 18.30 -3.60
C LEU A 106 22.64 18.29 -4.99
N ALA A 107 21.92 18.58 -6.06
CA ALA A 107 22.49 18.75 -7.40
C ALA A 107 22.89 20.21 -7.72
N GLY A 108 22.59 21.18 -6.85
CA GLY A 108 22.84 22.61 -7.09
C GLY A 108 24.23 23.13 -6.70
N GLU A 109 24.96 22.47 -5.79
CA GLU A 109 26.18 23.04 -5.20
C GLU A 109 27.50 22.60 -5.85
N LEU A 110 27.49 21.70 -6.83
CA LEU A 110 28.72 21.25 -7.51
C LEU A 110 29.07 22.02 -8.79
N SER A 111 28.27 23.01 -9.19
CA SER A 111 28.54 23.82 -10.39
C SER A 111 29.20 25.18 -10.10
N SER A 112 29.41 25.56 -8.84
CA SER A 112 30.05 26.85 -8.50
C SER A 112 31.53 26.74 -8.11
N SER A 113 32.14 25.57 -8.30
CA SER A 113 33.55 25.33 -7.99
C SER A 113 34.27 24.62 -9.15
N ILE A 114 34.29 25.25 -10.33
CA ILE A 114 35.34 25.09 -11.34
C ILE A 114 35.66 26.47 -11.90
#